data_AF-A0A380NY84-F1
#
_entry.id   AF-A0A380NY84-F1
#
_cell.length_a   1.000
_cell.length_b   1.000
_cell.length_c   1.000
_cell.angle_alpha   90.00
_cell.angle_beta   90.00
_cell.angle_gamma   90.00
#
_symmetry.space_group_name_H-M   'P 1'
#
loop_
_entity.id
_entity.type
_entity.pdbx_description
1 polymer ?
#
loop_
_entity_poly.entity_id
_entity_poly.type
_entity_poly.pdbx_seq_one_letter_code
_entity_poly.pdbx_strand_id
1 'polypeptide(L)'
;MTSLPDPNSKATPNPEADPKGGYMAIALSSLGFMMYFVFPNLLNKFGFISDAVHGAPHGSGLHYMTAIVGPQSIGQVIGALIIVVFVMHQGKTMWQPATFRNILTGLVWGIGNIAMFISAANPQIGQATAATLSQLGIIVGTFGGIYILHEKKTSRQMLYISIGTILVVVGSIIISNLSSLA
;
A
#
# COMPACT_ATOMS: atom_id res chain seq x y z
N MET A 1 18.15 -14.43 -10.20
CA MET A 1 19.42 -14.05 -10.87
C MET A 1 20.61 -14.36 -9.94
N THR A 2 20.82 -15.63 -9.62
CA THR A 2 21.81 -16.07 -8.61
C THR A 2 23.04 -16.73 -9.23
N SER A 3 23.44 -16.33 -10.44
CA SER A 3 24.72 -16.78 -10.99
C SER A 3 25.85 -16.04 -10.27
N LEU A 4 26.83 -16.80 -9.78
CA LEU A 4 28.10 -16.27 -9.29
C LEU A 4 28.66 -15.27 -10.31
N PRO A 5 29.18 -14.11 -9.88
CA PRO A 5 29.80 -13.15 -10.79
C PRO A 5 30.98 -13.80 -11.50
N ASP A 6 30.90 -13.89 -12.82
CA ASP A 6 31.99 -14.36 -13.67
C ASP A 6 33.18 -13.38 -13.56
N PRO A 7 34.37 -13.82 -13.13
CA PRO A 7 35.51 -12.94 -12.91
C PRO A 7 36.02 -12.23 -14.18
N ASN A 8 35.59 -12.65 -15.37
CA ASN A 8 35.90 -11.98 -16.65
C ASN A 8 34.71 -11.25 -17.29
N SER A 9 33.57 -11.15 -16.61
CA SER A 9 32.45 -10.34 -17.11
C SER A 9 32.73 -8.86 -16.84
N LYS A 10 32.99 -8.09 -17.90
CA LYS A 10 33.01 -6.63 -17.82
C LYS A 10 31.67 -6.18 -17.25
N ALA A 11 31.70 -5.54 -16.09
CA ALA A 11 30.52 -4.95 -15.46
C ALA A 11 29.81 -4.07 -16.49
N THR A 12 28.73 -4.58 -17.07
CA THR A 12 27.83 -3.77 -17.90
C THR A 12 27.24 -2.72 -16.96
N PRO A 13 27.48 -1.41 -17.18
CA PRO A 13 26.84 -0.39 -16.36
C PRO A 13 25.34 -0.59 -16.47
N ASN A 14 24.68 -0.87 -15.34
CA ASN A 14 23.24 -1.04 -15.29
C ASN A 14 22.59 0.30 -15.71
N PRO A 15 21.90 0.38 -16.86
CA PRO A 15 21.26 1.62 -17.32
C PRO A 15 20.12 2.08 -16.42
N GLU A 16 19.60 1.19 -15.56
CA GLU A 16 18.47 1.42 -14.65
C GLU A 16 18.91 1.75 -13.22
N ALA A 17 20.21 1.73 -12.93
CA ALA A 17 20.75 2.26 -11.69
C ALA A 17 20.91 3.79 -11.83
N ASP A 18 19.81 4.52 -12.07
CA ASP A 18 19.79 5.97 -11.91
C ASP A 18 19.31 6.32 -10.50
N PRO A 19 20.22 6.43 -9.51
CA PRO A 19 19.86 6.76 -8.15
C PRO A 19 19.14 8.11 -8.08
N LYS A 20 19.39 9.04 -9.01
CA LYS A 20 18.73 10.35 -9.03
C LYS A 20 17.26 10.22 -9.43
N GLY A 21 16.96 9.38 -10.41
CA GLY A 21 15.58 9.02 -10.78
C GLY A 21 14.83 8.37 -9.61
N GLY A 22 15.49 7.47 -8.87
CA GLY A 22 14.93 6.84 -7.67
C GLY A 22 14.63 7.82 -6.54
N TYR A 23 15.58 8.70 -6.19
CA TYR A 23 15.36 9.71 -5.14
C TYR A 23 14.29 10.73 -5.55
N MET A 24 14.28 11.14 -6.82
CA MET A 24 13.26 12.06 -7.35
C MET A 24 11.87 11.42 -7.34
N ALA A 25 11.74 10.14 -7.64
CA ALA A 25 10.47 9.41 -7.54
C ALA A 25 9.95 9.37 -6.09
N ILE A 26 10.81 9.10 -5.12
CA ILE A 26 10.45 9.09 -3.69
C ILE A 26 10.03 10.49 -3.22
N ALA A 27 10.78 11.53 -3.61
CA ALA A 27 10.45 12.91 -3.27
C ALA A 27 9.11 13.33 -3.89
N LEU A 28 8.89 13.03 -5.17
CA LEU A 28 7.66 13.36 -5.87
C LEU A 28 6.45 12.61 -5.29
N SER A 29 6.59 11.32 -4.94
CA SER A 29 5.50 10.56 -4.32
C SER A 29 5.19 11.06 -2.91
N SER A 30 6.21 11.42 -2.13
CA SER A 30 6.03 11.96 -0.77
C SER A 30 5.34 13.32 -0.80
N LEU A 31 5.74 14.20 -1.72
CA LEU A 31 5.09 15.50 -1.93
C LEU A 31 3.66 15.35 -2.46
N GLY A 32 3.43 14.42 -3.39
CA GLY A 32 2.08 14.13 -3.90
C GLY A 32 1.14 13.65 -2.79
N PHE A 33 1.64 12.78 -1.91
CA PHE A 33 0.89 12.32 -0.73
C PHE A 33 0.62 13.45 0.26
N MET A 34 1.62 14.31 0.53
CA MET A 34 1.42 15.49 1.38
C MET A 34 0.37 16.45 0.79
N MET A 35 0.42 16.69 -0.53
CA MET A 35 -0.59 17.47 -1.24
C MET A 35 -1.98 16.84 -1.14
N TYR A 36 -2.10 15.52 -1.19
CA TYR A 36 -3.39 14.85 -0.99
C TYR A 36 -4.06 15.18 0.35
N PHE A 37 -3.30 15.42 1.43
CA PHE A 37 -3.84 15.87 2.72
C PHE A 37 -4.01 17.38 2.82
N VAL A 38 -3.13 18.16 2.17
CA VAL A 38 -3.12 19.62 2.27
C VAL A 38 -4.17 20.24 1.34
N PHE A 39 -4.41 19.65 0.17
CA PHE A 39 -5.27 20.20 -0.87
C PHE A 39 -6.75 20.25 -0.47
N PRO A 40 -7.35 19.20 0.17
CA PRO A 40 -8.72 19.28 0.68
C PRO A 40 -8.87 20.33 1.80
N ASN A 41 -7.87 20.44 2.68
CA ASN A 41 -7.84 21.45 3.74
C ASN A 41 -7.70 22.88 3.18
N LEU A 42 -6.95 23.05 2.08
CA LEU A 42 -6.89 24.31 1.34
C LEU A 42 -8.24 24.64 0.71
N LEU A 43 -8.86 23.68 0.01
CA LEU A 43 -10.15 23.86 -0.67
C LEU A 43 -11.31 24.16 0.31
N ASN A 44 -11.26 23.59 1.52
CA ASN A 44 -12.19 23.92 2.60
C ASN A 44 -11.99 25.37 3.06
N LYS A 45 -10.73 25.78 3.29
CA LYS A 45 -10.39 27.16 3.66
C LYS A 45 -10.74 28.21 2.58
N PHE A 46 -10.82 27.80 1.32
CA PHE A 46 -11.26 28.64 0.18
C PHE A 46 -12.77 28.58 -0.10
N GLY A 47 -13.57 27.88 0.72
CA GLY A 47 -15.04 27.93 0.65
C GLY A 47 -15.69 27.09 -0.46
N PHE A 48 -14.97 26.14 -1.06
CA PHE A 48 -15.52 25.25 -2.10
C PHE A 48 -16.18 23.97 -1.54
N ILE A 49 -16.07 23.71 -0.24
CA ILE A 49 -16.59 22.50 0.43
C ILE A 49 -17.65 22.92 1.45
N SER A 50 -18.92 22.65 1.12
CA SER A 50 -20.07 22.90 1.97
C SER A 50 -20.16 21.88 3.12
N ASP A 51 -20.60 22.31 4.30
CA ASP A 51 -20.75 21.54 5.57
C ASP A 51 -21.69 20.31 5.51
N ALA A 52 -22.12 19.86 4.33
CA ALA A 52 -23.16 18.85 4.14
C ALA A 52 -22.66 17.39 4.18
N VAL A 53 -21.36 17.13 4.31
CA VAL A 53 -20.78 15.76 4.28
C VAL A 53 -20.40 15.25 5.68
N HIS A 54 -20.77 15.98 6.73
CA HIS A 54 -20.42 15.66 8.13
C HIS A 54 -21.51 14.93 8.93
N GLY A 55 -22.58 14.44 8.31
CA GLY A 55 -23.69 13.84 9.06
C GLY A 55 -24.34 12.64 8.39
N ALA A 56 -23.85 11.44 8.71
CA ALA A 56 -24.70 10.24 8.72
C ALA A 56 -24.75 9.70 10.16
N PRO A 57 -25.81 10.03 10.92
CA PRO A 57 -26.08 9.46 12.23
C PRO A 57 -26.49 7.98 12.05
N HIS A 58 -26.23 7.16 13.06
CA HIS A 58 -26.56 5.73 13.18
C HIS A 58 -25.51 4.73 12.67
N GLY A 59 -24.39 4.65 13.38
CA GLY A 59 -24.09 3.45 14.17
C GLY A 59 -23.94 2.09 13.45
N SER A 60 -23.73 2.04 12.14
CA SER A 60 -23.30 0.82 11.46
C SER A 60 -22.17 1.16 10.50
N GLY A 61 -20.91 0.97 10.94
CA GLY A 61 -19.71 1.25 10.16
C GLY A 61 -19.68 0.59 8.77
N LEU A 62 -20.55 -0.39 8.53
CA LEU A 62 -20.75 -1.07 7.25
C LEU A 62 -21.35 -0.18 6.14
N HIS A 63 -22.25 0.76 6.47
CA HIS A 63 -22.87 1.64 5.46
C HIS A 63 -21.94 2.77 5.01
N TYR A 64 -21.15 3.32 5.94
CA TYR A 64 -20.12 4.31 5.61
C TYR A 64 -19.01 3.70 4.75
N MET A 65 -18.62 2.45 5.05
CA MET A 65 -17.61 1.73 4.29
C MET A 65 -18.08 1.30 2.90
N THR A 66 -19.32 0.82 2.73
CA THR A 66 -19.82 0.49 1.37
C THR A 66 -20.01 1.73 0.50
N ALA A 67 -20.43 2.86 1.10
CA ALA A 67 -20.55 4.15 0.42
C ALA A 67 -19.20 4.76 -0.02
N ILE A 68 -18.08 4.40 0.63
CA ILE A 68 -16.73 4.88 0.30
C ILE A 68 -15.98 3.86 -0.57
N VAL A 69 -16.02 2.58 -0.20
CA VAL A 69 -15.28 1.49 -0.88
C VAL A 69 -15.82 1.27 -2.29
N GLY A 70 -17.12 1.40 -2.52
CA GLY A 70 -17.71 1.29 -3.86
C GLY A 70 -17.11 2.32 -4.84
N PRO A 71 -17.27 3.63 -4.59
CA PRO A 71 -16.67 4.67 -5.41
C PRO A 71 -15.13 4.59 -5.49
N GLN A 72 -14.46 4.26 -4.38
CA GLN A 72 -13.01 4.10 -4.36
C GLN A 72 -12.54 2.98 -5.29
N SER A 73 -13.19 1.81 -5.23
CA SER A 73 -12.84 0.65 -6.07
C SER A 73 -13.03 0.96 -7.56
N ILE A 74 -14.12 1.66 -7.90
CA ILE A 74 -14.38 2.14 -9.27
C ILE A 74 -13.27 3.10 -9.70
N GLY A 75 -12.92 4.07 -8.85
CA GLY A 75 -11.84 5.01 -9.09
C GLY A 75 -10.47 4.33 -9.31
N GLN A 76 -10.15 3.30 -8.52
CA GLN A 76 -8.91 2.52 -8.68
C GLN A 76 -8.87 1.77 -10.01
N VAL A 77 -9.98 1.15 -10.44
CA VAL A 77 -10.06 0.46 -11.73
C VAL A 77 -9.91 1.45 -12.89
N ILE A 78 -10.64 2.57 -12.86
CA ILE A 78 -10.56 3.60 -13.90
C ILE A 78 -9.15 4.21 -13.95
N GLY A 79 -8.59 4.58 -12.81
CA GLY A 79 -7.23 5.13 -12.72
C GLY A 79 -6.17 4.17 -13.25
N ALA A 80 -6.26 2.89 -12.88
CA ALA A 80 -5.36 1.86 -13.40
C ALA A 80 -5.48 1.71 -14.93
N LEU A 81 -6.69 1.72 -15.48
CA LEU A 81 -6.91 1.67 -16.93
C LEU A 81 -6.33 2.90 -17.64
N ILE A 82 -6.52 4.11 -17.09
CA ILE A 82 -5.95 5.33 -17.66
C ILE A 82 -4.42 5.25 -17.68
N ILE A 83 -3.79 4.82 -16.58
CA ILE A 83 -2.33 4.70 -16.52
C ILE A 83 -1.82 3.67 -17.54
N VAL A 84 -2.44 2.49 -17.61
CA VAL A 84 -2.00 1.44 -18.53
C VAL A 84 -2.15 1.85 -19.99
N VAL A 85 -3.24 2.52 -20.34
CA VAL A 85 -3.54 2.92 -21.73
C VAL A 85 -2.75 4.16 -22.15
N PHE A 86 -2.72 5.21 -21.33
CA PHE A 86 -2.18 6.52 -21.73
C PHE A 86 -0.76 6.80 -21.25
N VAL A 87 -0.32 6.19 -20.14
CA VAL A 87 1.04 6.42 -19.61
C VAL A 87 1.97 5.31 -20.06
N MET A 88 1.60 4.06 -19.81
CA MET A 88 2.45 2.91 -20.13
C MET A 88 2.34 2.47 -21.59
N HIS A 89 1.28 2.85 -22.30
CA HIS A 89 1.00 2.44 -23.69
C HIS A 89 0.98 0.90 -23.88
N GLN A 90 0.65 0.14 -22.82
CA GLN A 90 0.69 -1.33 -22.82
C GLN A 90 -0.71 -1.97 -22.97
N GLY A 91 -1.61 -1.34 -23.72
CA GLY A 91 -2.99 -1.80 -23.90
C GLY A 91 -3.15 -3.21 -24.51
N LYS A 92 -2.12 -3.76 -25.19
CA LYS A 92 -2.14 -5.16 -25.66
C LYS A 92 -1.73 -6.17 -24.58
N THR A 93 -0.89 -5.78 -23.62
CA THR A 93 -0.39 -6.65 -22.55
C THR A 93 -1.45 -6.91 -21.48
N MET A 94 -2.43 -5.99 -21.32
CA MET A 94 -3.51 -6.13 -20.33
C MET A 94 -4.38 -7.38 -20.54
N TRP A 95 -4.51 -7.87 -21.78
CA TRP A 95 -5.37 -9.01 -22.12
C TRP A 95 -4.64 -10.36 -22.13
N GLN A 96 -3.40 -10.40 -21.66
CA GLN A 96 -2.63 -11.64 -21.62
C GLN A 96 -3.12 -12.60 -20.52
N PRO A 97 -3.00 -13.92 -20.73
CA PRO A 97 -3.37 -14.92 -19.70
C PRO A 97 -2.64 -14.74 -18.37
N ALA A 98 -1.43 -14.15 -18.39
CA ALA A 98 -0.68 -13.81 -17.18
C ALA A 98 -1.41 -12.76 -16.32
N THR A 99 -2.04 -11.77 -16.94
CA THR A 99 -2.84 -10.75 -16.24
C THR A 99 -4.05 -11.38 -15.55
N PHE A 100 -4.69 -12.38 -16.17
CA PHE A 100 -5.79 -13.11 -15.55
C PHE A 100 -5.34 -13.93 -14.33
N ARG A 101 -4.11 -14.45 -14.31
CA ARG A 101 -3.57 -15.10 -13.10
C ARG A 101 -3.39 -14.11 -11.95
N ASN A 102 -3.05 -12.86 -12.23
CA ASN A 102 -2.95 -11.80 -11.23
C ASN A 102 -4.33 -11.31 -10.71
N ILE A 103 -5.44 -11.67 -11.35
CA ILE A 103 -6.77 -11.42 -10.77
C ILE A 103 -6.93 -12.23 -9.48
N LEU A 104 -6.41 -13.46 -9.42
CA LEU A 104 -6.48 -14.28 -8.20
C LEU A 104 -5.75 -13.62 -7.03
N THR A 105 -4.57 -13.05 -7.27
CA THR A 105 -3.84 -12.31 -6.22
C THR A 105 -4.59 -11.05 -5.81
N GLY A 106 -5.21 -10.34 -6.76
CA GLY A 106 -6.11 -9.22 -6.50
C GLY A 106 -7.34 -9.60 -5.66
N LEU A 107 -7.94 -10.76 -5.91
CA LEU A 107 -9.09 -11.26 -5.13
C LEU A 107 -8.69 -11.59 -3.69
N VAL A 108 -7.56 -12.28 -3.50
CA VAL A 108 -7.02 -12.56 -2.15
C VAL A 108 -6.72 -11.26 -1.41
N TRP A 109 -6.15 -10.28 -2.10
CA TRP A 109 -5.91 -8.95 -1.54
C TRP A 109 -7.21 -8.21 -1.18
N GLY A 110 -8.23 -8.30 -2.02
CA GLY A 110 -9.56 -7.73 -1.77
C GLY A 110 -10.23 -8.33 -0.54
N ILE A 111 -10.13 -9.65 -0.34
CA ILE A 111 -10.62 -10.32 0.87
C ILE A 111 -9.94 -9.77 2.13
N GLY A 112 -8.62 -9.54 2.08
CA GLY A 112 -7.87 -8.92 3.18
C GLY A 112 -8.36 -7.51 3.52
N ASN A 113 -8.68 -6.70 2.51
CA ASN A 113 -9.26 -5.37 2.71
C ASN A 113 -10.66 -5.44 3.34
N ILE A 114 -11.51 -6.37 2.91
CA ILE A 114 -12.84 -6.57 3.51
C ILE A 114 -12.70 -6.94 4.99
N ALA A 115 -11.77 -7.84 5.34
CA ALA A 115 -11.49 -8.19 6.73
C ALA A 115 -11.05 -6.96 7.55
N MET A 116 -10.15 -6.13 7.00
CA MET A 116 -9.74 -4.86 7.63
C MET A 116 -10.95 -3.93 7.85
N PHE A 117 -11.83 -3.78 6.86
CA PHE A 117 -13.02 -2.94 6.99
C PHE A 117 -13.98 -3.45 8.06
N ILE A 118 -14.22 -4.76 8.13
CA ILE A 118 -15.03 -5.36 9.19
C ILE A 118 -14.41 -5.08 10.56
N SER A 119 -13.09 -5.23 10.71
CA SER A 119 -12.40 -4.90 11.96
C SER A 119 -12.51 -3.40 12.30
N ALA A 120 -12.38 -2.51 11.31
CA ALA A 120 -12.50 -1.08 11.49
C ALA A 120 -13.94 -0.63 11.85
N ALA A 121 -14.95 -1.37 11.41
CA ALA A 121 -16.35 -1.11 11.74
C ALA A 121 -16.70 -1.54 13.18
N ASN A 122 -15.86 -2.34 13.83
CA ASN A 122 -16.05 -2.75 15.21
C ASN A 122 -15.67 -1.59 16.17
N PRO A 123 -16.60 -1.10 17.01
CA PRO A 123 -16.34 0.02 17.93
C PRO A 123 -15.20 -0.24 18.92
N GLN A 124 -14.89 -1.49 19.22
CA GLN A 124 -13.83 -1.86 20.17
C GLN A 124 -12.41 -1.78 19.57
N ILE A 125 -12.30 -1.84 18.25
CA ILE A 125 -11.02 -1.80 17.53
C ILE A 125 -10.82 -0.42 16.92
N GLY A 126 -11.85 0.11 16.26
CA GLY A 126 -11.80 1.39 15.58
C GLY A 126 -10.92 1.38 14.31
N GLN A 127 -11.06 2.44 13.52
CA GLN A 127 -10.42 2.54 12.20
C GLN A 127 -8.88 2.63 12.28
N ALA A 128 -8.35 3.36 13.27
CA ALA A 128 -6.91 3.57 13.42
C ALA A 128 -6.16 2.28 13.77
N THR A 129 -6.67 1.49 14.72
CA THR A 129 -6.07 0.19 15.07
C THR A 129 -6.20 -0.82 13.94
N ALA A 130 -7.36 -0.92 13.29
CA ALA A 130 -7.55 -1.85 12.18
C ALA A 130 -6.62 -1.58 10.99
N ALA A 131 -6.42 -0.31 10.61
CA ALA A 131 -5.48 0.07 9.57
C ALA A 131 -4.02 -0.22 9.97
N THR A 132 -3.66 0.08 11.21
CA THR A 132 -2.31 -0.19 11.76
C THR A 132 -2.01 -1.69 11.77
N LEU A 133 -2.96 -2.51 12.20
CA LEU A 133 -2.84 -3.97 12.18
C LEU A 133 -2.72 -4.52 10.75
N SER A 134 -3.47 -3.98 9.79
CA SER A 134 -3.34 -4.37 8.37
C SER A 134 -1.94 -4.07 7.81
N GLN A 135 -1.30 -2.99 8.29
CA GLN A 135 0.04 -2.61 7.84
C GLN A 135 1.13 -3.60 8.30
N LEU A 136 0.88 -4.36 9.37
CA LEU A 136 1.75 -5.45 9.83
C LEU A 136 1.83 -6.61 8.84
N GLY A 137 0.95 -6.68 7.83
CA GLY A 137 1.03 -7.64 6.73
C GLY A 137 2.39 -7.60 6.00
N ILE A 138 3.12 -6.48 6.06
CA ILE A 138 4.49 -6.36 5.54
C ILE A 138 5.45 -7.38 6.17
N ILE A 139 5.23 -7.77 7.44
CA ILE A 139 6.06 -8.75 8.15
C ILE A 139 5.87 -10.12 7.51
N VAL A 140 4.61 -10.51 7.33
CA VAL A 140 4.25 -11.77 6.65
C VAL A 140 4.76 -11.77 5.22
N GLY A 141 4.68 -10.66 4.50
CA GLY A 141 5.23 -10.54 3.15
C GLY A 141 6.75 -10.67 3.10
N THR A 142 7.46 -10.07 4.06
CA THR A 142 8.93 -10.08 4.12
C THR A 142 9.46 -11.47 4.44
N PHE A 143 8.97 -12.10 5.51
CA PHE A 143 9.41 -13.44 5.89
C PHE A 143 8.84 -14.50 4.94
N GLY A 144 7.56 -14.39 4.58
CA GLY A 144 6.91 -15.27 3.61
C GLY A 144 7.63 -15.26 2.27
N GLY A 145 8.04 -14.09 1.76
CA GLY A 145 8.85 -14.00 0.55
C GLY A 145 10.19 -14.73 0.69
N ILE A 146 10.91 -14.51 1.79
CA ILE A 146 12.21 -15.18 2.03
C ILE A 146 12.05 -16.70 2.10
N TYR A 147 11.04 -17.20 2.82
CA TYR A 147 10.83 -18.64 3.02
C TYR A 147 10.21 -19.33 1.79
N ILE A 148 9.21 -18.72 1.15
CA ILE A 148 8.52 -19.31 -0.01
C ILE A 148 9.40 -19.30 -1.26
N LEU A 149 10.15 -18.21 -1.51
CA LEU A 149 11.10 -18.13 -2.63
C LEU A 149 12.44 -18.82 -2.32
N HIS A 150 12.60 -19.40 -1.11
CA HIS A 150 13.83 -20.04 -0.64
C HIS A 150 15.07 -19.14 -0.81
N GLU A 151 14.93 -17.83 -0.59
CA GLU A 151 16.04 -16.90 -0.73
C GLU A 151 17.07 -17.11 0.41
N LYS A 152 18.31 -17.43 0.02
CA LYS A 152 19.43 -17.52 0.95
C LYS A 152 19.89 -16.10 1.35
N LYS A 153 19.42 -15.60 2.49
CA LYS A 153 19.91 -14.35 3.08
C LYS A 153 21.06 -14.62 4.05
N THR A 154 22.08 -13.76 4.05
CA THR A 154 23.20 -13.85 4.99
C THR A 154 22.71 -13.54 6.40
N SER A 155 23.32 -14.11 7.46
CA SER A 155 22.89 -13.89 8.85
C SER A 155 22.84 -12.42 9.26
N ARG A 156 23.71 -11.57 8.70
CA ARG A 156 23.68 -10.11 8.92
C ARG A 156 22.44 -9.45 8.28
N GLN A 157 22.06 -9.86 7.06
CA GLN A 157 20.88 -9.34 6.39
C GLN A 157 19.60 -9.77 7.12
N MET A 158 19.54 -11.02 7.58
CA MET A 158 18.43 -11.49 8.42
C MET A 158 18.33 -10.72 9.73
N LEU A 159 19.47 -10.38 10.36
CA LEU A 159 19.48 -9.56 11.57
C LEU A 159 18.88 -8.17 11.33
N TYR A 160 19.27 -7.47 10.26
CA TYR A 160 18.70 -6.16 9.94
C TYR A 160 17.20 -6.22 9.62
N ILE A 161 16.75 -7.27 8.91
CA ILE A 161 15.33 -7.50 8.61
C ILE A 161 14.55 -7.73 9.91
N SER A 162 15.08 -8.53 10.83
CA SER A 162 14.46 -8.79 12.13
C SER A 162 14.38 -7.52 12.99
N ILE A 163 15.45 -6.72 13.04
CA ILE A 163 15.46 -5.44 13.78
C ILE A 163 14.40 -4.49 13.21
N GLY A 164 14.36 -4.32 11.89
CA GLY A 164 13.35 -3.48 11.23
C GLY A 164 11.92 -3.95 11.50
N THR A 165 11.70 -5.27 11.47
CA THR A 165 10.41 -5.89 11.81
C THR A 165 10.00 -5.55 13.25
N ILE A 166 10.91 -5.71 14.21
CA ILE A 166 10.63 -5.40 15.63
C ILE A 166 10.25 -3.92 15.77
N LEU A 167 10.97 -3.02 15.07
CA LEU A 167 10.67 -1.59 15.10
C LEU A 167 9.26 -1.28 14.57
N VAL A 168 8.85 -1.93 13.47
CA VAL A 168 7.50 -1.78 12.89
C VAL A 168 6.43 -2.29 13.85
N VAL A 169 6.67 -3.42 14.52
CA VAL A 169 5.74 -3.97 15.54
C VAL A 169 5.59 -2.99 16.70
N VAL A 170 6.69 -2.47 17.23
CA VAL A 170 6.67 -1.49 18.33
C VAL A 170 5.91 -0.23 17.93
N GLY A 171 6.21 0.34 16.75
CA GLY A 171 5.49 1.51 16.24
C GLY A 171 3.98 1.26 16.09
N SER A 172 3.61 0.07 15.60
CA SER A 172 2.20 -0.33 15.43
C SER A 172 1.47 -0.48 16.77
N ILE A 173 2.13 -1.05 17.79
CA ILE A 173 1.59 -1.16 19.15
C ILE A 173 1.37 0.24 19.75
N ILE A 174 2.33 1.15 19.58
CA ILE A 174 2.23 2.53 20.08
C ILE A 174 1.02 3.23 19.44
N ILE A 175 0.88 3.17 18.11
CA ILE A 175 -0.23 3.80 17.39
C ILE A 175 -1.58 3.20 17.81
N SER A 176 -1.66 1.88 17.92
CA SER A 176 -2.89 1.20 18.35
C SER A 176 -3.31 1.61 19.76
N ASN A 177 -2.38 1.64 20.72
CA ASN A 177 -2.67 2.06 22.09
C ASN A 177 -3.03 3.55 22.18
N LEU A 178 -2.40 4.42 21.39
CA LEU A 178 -2.77 5.84 21.30
C LEU A 178 -4.21 6.03 20.85
N SER A 179 -4.69 5.23 19.88
CA SER A 179 -6.09 5.28 19.44
C SER A 179 -7.09 4.77 20.48
N SER A 180 -6.64 4.01 21.47
CA SER A 180 -7.46 3.53 22.58
C SER A 180 -7.52 4.51 23.76
N LEU A 181 -6.62 5.51 23.82
CA LEU A 181 -6.55 6.52 24.88
C LEU A 181 -7.21 7.86 24.52
N ALA A 182 -7.49 8.10 23.24
CA ALA A 182 -8.13 9.31 22.70
C ALA A 182 -9.62 9.09 22.46
#